data_AF-A0A918XHP0-F1
#
_entry.id   AF-A0A918XHP0-F1
#
_cell.length_a   1.000
_cell.length_b   1.000
_cell.length_c   1.000
_cell.angle_alpha   90.00
_cell.angle_beta   90.00
_cell.angle_gamma   90.00
#
_symmetry.space_group_name_H-M   'P 1'
#
loop_
_entity.id
_entity.type
_entity.pdbx_description
1 polymer ?
#
loop_
_entity_poly.entity_id
_entity_poly.type
_entity_poly.pdbx_seq_one_letter_code
_entity_poly.pdbx_strand_id
1 'polypeptide(L)'
;MRLKLDLHDIYNKGRSIDQALNDIMDEAEQKKAKTVEIIPGKGSGQLKKRVLRFLDRKDVKARYHRVEKDSKNFGRLWVHFRH
;
A
#
# COMPACT_ATOMS: atom_id res chain seq x y z
N MET A 1 -10.91 4.33 10.99
CA MET A 1 -9.97 5.34 10.43
C MET A 1 -9.34 4.79 9.16
N ARG A 2 -9.02 5.66 8.18
CA ARG A 2 -8.32 5.31 6.94
C ARG A 2 -6.98 6.05 6.88
N LEU A 3 -5.92 5.35 6.50
CA LEU A 3 -4.62 5.94 6.19
C LEU A 3 -4.41 6.01 4.68
N LYS A 4 -3.52 6.89 4.22
CA LYS A 4 -3.20 7.10 2.81
C LYS A 4 -1.69 7.15 2.61
N LEU A 5 -1.17 6.39 1.66
CA LEU A 5 0.21 6.48 1.18
C LEU A 5 0.22 6.84 -0.29
N ASP A 6 0.78 8.01 -0.61
CA ASP A 6 1.02 8.44 -1.98
C ASP A 6 2.46 8.14 -2.38
N LEU A 7 2.65 7.14 -3.26
CA LEU A 7 3.97 6.72 -3.70
C LEU A 7 4.48 7.55 -4.88
N HIS A 8 3.59 8.27 -5.57
CA HIS A 8 3.98 9.16 -6.68
C HIS A 8 4.87 10.30 -6.20
N ASP A 9 4.75 10.74 -4.95
CA ASP A 9 5.56 11.85 -4.46
C ASP A 9 6.96 11.43 -4.01
N ILE A 10 7.18 10.14 -3.76
CA ILE A 10 8.44 9.62 -3.19
C ILE A 10 9.23 8.71 -4.13
N TYR A 11 8.69 8.30 -5.29
CA TYR A 11 9.41 7.41 -6.21
C TYR A 11 10.75 7.98 -6.70
N ASN A 12 10.90 9.31 -6.71
CA ASN A 12 12.12 10.03 -7.09
C ASN A 12 12.95 10.59 -5.92
N LYS A 13 12.47 10.48 -4.68
CA LYS A 13 13.03 11.24 -3.53
C LYS A 13 14.04 10.44 -2.69
N GLY A 14 14.71 9.45 -3.27
CA GLY A 14 15.76 8.67 -2.61
C GLY A 14 15.32 7.72 -1.48
N ARG A 15 14.10 7.87 -0.93
CA ARG A 15 13.50 6.90 0.01
C ARG A 15 13.09 5.64 -0.75
N SER A 16 13.42 4.46 -0.22
CA SER A 16 12.97 3.20 -0.83
C SER A 16 11.45 3.04 -0.67
N ILE A 17 10.78 2.61 -1.74
CA ILE A 17 9.33 2.34 -1.74
C ILE A 17 8.97 1.30 -0.68
N ASP A 18 9.84 0.31 -0.47
CA ASP A 18 9.57 -0.76 0.49
C ASP A 18 9.61 -0.25 1.94
N GLN A 19 10.46 0.74 2.25
CA GLN A 19 10.44 1.37 3.57
C GLN A 19 9.12 2.10 3.82
N ALA A 20 8.66 2.91 2.87
CA ALA A 20 7.39 3.62 3.02
C ALA A 20 6.19 2.68 3.14
N LEU A 21 6.24 1.53 2.45
CA LEU A 21 5.22 0.48 2.57
C LEU A 21 5.27 -0.19 3.94
N ASN A 22 6.45 -0.46 4.51
CA ASN A 22 6.54 -0.96 5.88
C ASN A 22 5.99 0.05 6.89
N ASP A 23 6.43 1.31 6.80
CA ASP A 23 6.03 2.38 7.73
C ASP A 23 4.51 2.54 7.80
N ILE A 24 3.83 2.55 6.64
CA ILE A 24 2.36 2.72 6.63
C ILE A 24 1.62 1.50 7.17
N MET A 25 2.18 0.29 7.00
CA MET A 25 1.58 -0.94 7.54
C MET A 25 1.73 -0.97 9.07
N ASP A 26 2.89 -0.57 9.58
CA ASP A 26 3.17 -0.46 11.01
C ASP A 26 2.24 0.59 11.65
N GLU A 27 2.08 1.75 11.01
CA GLU A 27 1.15 2.79 11.46
C GLU A 27 -0.30 2.30 11.43
N ALA A 28 -0.69 1.52 10.42
CA ALA A 28 -2.04 0.98 10.30
C ALA A 28 -2.37 0.03 11.45
N GLU A 29 -1.45 -0.85 11.83
CA GLU A 29 -1.62 -1.75 12.96
C GLU A 29 -1.64 -0.98 14.29
N GLN A 30 -0.68 -0.08 14.50
CA GLN A 30 -0.57 0.71 15.72
C GLN A 30 -1.84 1.53 15.98
N LYS A 31 -2.40 2.14 14.93
CA LYS A 31 -3.59 2.98 15.03
C LYS A 31 -4.90 2.21 14.79
N LYS A 32 -4.84 0.89 14.62
CA LYS A 32 -5.99 0.03 14.27
C LYS A 32 -6.80 0.60 13.10
N ALA A 33 -6.10 1.05 12.06
CA ALA A 33 -6.73 1.55 10.85
C ALA A 33 -7.49 0.40 10.18
N LYS A 34 -8.71 0.69 9.71
CA LYS A 34 -9.53 -0.31 9.00
C LYS A 34 -9.02 -0.54 7.58
N THR A 35 -8.47 0.51 6.98
CA THR A 35 -8.05 0.50 5.59
C THR A 35 -6.85 1.42 5.37
N VAL A 36 -5.93 1.00 4.51
CA VAL A 36 -4.87 1.83 3.93
C VAL A 36 -5.14 2.00 2.44
N GLU A 37 -5.23 3.23 1.95
CA GLU A 37 -5.25 3.57 0.53
C GLU A 37 -3.82 3.80 0.03
N ILE A 38 -3.38 3.01 -0.95
CA ILE A 38 -2.04 3.14 -1.56
C ILE A 38 -2.22 3.65 -2.98
N ILE A 39 -1.54 4.75 -3.31
CA ILE A 39 -1.57 5.40 -4.63
C ILE A 39 -0.19 5.23 -5.29
N PRO A 40 0.03 4.13 -6.04
CA PRO A 40 1.22 3.96 -6.88
C PRO A 40 1.19 4.79 -8.18
N GLY A 41 0.05 5.40 -8.54
CA GLY A 41 -0.10 6.18 -9.77
C GLY A 41 -0.44 5.34 -11.02
N LYS A 42 -0.74 6.02 -12.13
CA LYS A 42 -1.27 5.44 -13.38
C LYS A 42 -0.22 5.19 -14.49
N GLY A 43 1.08 5.36 -14.20
CA GLY A 43 2.14 5.25 -15.20
C GLY A 43 2.33 3.85 -15.80
N SER A 44 3.57 3.43 -16.07
CA SER A 44 3.90 2.13 -16.67
C SER A 44 3.46 0.88 -15.86
N GLY A 45 2.85 1.07 -14.69
CA GLY A 45 2.39 0.00 -13.80
C GLY A 45 3.51 -0.69 -13.00
N GLN A 46 4.77 -0.33 -13.22
CA GLN A 46 5.91 -0.94 -12.50
C GLN A 46 5.82 -0.69 -10.99
N LEU A 47 5.46 0.52 -10.58
CA LEU A 47 5.29 0.85 -9.16
C LEU A 47 4.15 0.03 -8.53
N LYS A 48 3.01 -0.10 -9.22
CA LYS A 48 1.91 -0.96 -8.79
C LYS A 48 2.32 -2.43 -8.67
N LYS A 49 3.09 -2.96 -9.63
CA LYS A 49 3.63 -4.33 -9.56
C LYS A 49 4.54 -4.51 -8.34
N ARG A 50 5.40 -3.54 -8.02
CA ARG A 50 6.25 -3.57 -6.83
C ARG A 50 5.42 -3.60 -5.54
N VAL A 51 4.41 -2.73 -5.42
CA VAL A 51 3.50 -2.73 -4.26
C VAL A 51 2.81 -4.08 -4.09
N LEU A 52 2.28 -4.66 -5.18
CA LEU A 52 1.62 -5.96 -5.11
C LEU A 52 2.57 -7.09 -4.70
N ARG A 53 3.83 -7.08 -5.18
CA ARG A 53 4.85 -8.04 -4.75
C ARG A 53 5.20 -7.89 -3.27
N PHE A 54 5.29 -6.65 -2.77
CA PHE A 54 5.50 -6.39 -1.35
C PHE A 54 4.35 -6.96 -0.51
N LEU A 55 3.11 -6.68 -0.89
CA LEU A 55 1.92 -7.16 -0.17
C LEU A 55 1.78 -8.69 -0.19
N ASP A 56 2.29 -9.36 -1.23
CA ASP A 56 2.21 -10.83 -1.34
C ASP A 56 3.30 -11.57 -0.53
N ARG A 57 4.28 -10.86 0.04
CA ARG A 57 5.25 -11.47 0.96
C ARG A 57 4.51 -12.06 2.17
N LYS A 58 4.90 -13.27 2.59
CA LYS A 58 4.20 -14.03 3.65
C LYS A 58 4.06 -13.24 4.97
N ASP A 59 5.13 -12.55 5.37
CA ASP A 59 5.19 -11.72 6.57
C ASP A 59 4.24 -10.52 6.50
N VAL A 60 4.09 -9.91 5.32
CA VAL A 60 3.18 -8.77 5.11
C VAL A 60 1.73 -9.24 4.96
N LYS A 61 1.50 -10.32 4.21
CA LYS A 61 0.16 -10.86 3.92
C LYS A 61 -0.58 -11.31 5.19
N ALA A 62 0.15 -11.76 6.21
CA ALA A 62 -0.41 -12.12 7.50
C ALA A 62 -1.01 -10.93 8.27
N ARG A 63 -0.63 -9.70 7.93
CA ARG A 63 -0.98 -8.46 8.66
C ARG A 63 -2.34 -7.89 8.29
N TYR A 64 -2.91 -8.30 7.15
CA TYR A 64 -4.15 -7.72 6.64
C TYR A 64 -5.14 -8.80 6.18
N HIS A 65 -6.39 -8.41 5.95
CA HIS A 65 -7.47 -9.32 5.54
C HIS A 65 -7.53 -9.53 4.03
N ARG A 66 -7.60 -8.44 3.25
CA ARG A 66 -7.72 -8.49 1.79
C ARG A 66 -7.15 -7.24 1.13
N VAL A 67 -6.76 -7.38 -0.14
CA VAL A 67 -6.41 -6.26 -1.02
C VAL A 67 -7.53 -6.06 -2.02
N GLU A 68 -7.99 -4.82 -2.15
CA GLU A 68 -8.96 -4.41 -3.17
C GLU A 68 -8.24 -3.57 -4.23
N LYS A 69 -8.36 -3.97 -5.49
CA LYS A 69 -7.81 -3.22 -6.62
C LYS A 69 -8.96 -2.42 -7.22
N ASP A 70 -8.79 -1.11 -7.34
CA ASP A 70 -9.82 -0.28 -7.97
C ASP A 70 -9.94 -0.62 -9.46
N SER A 71 -11.13 -1.03 -9.89
CA SER A 71 -11.46 -1.37 -11.28
C SER A 71 -11.75 -0.15 -12.15
N LYS A 72 -12.02 1.01 -11.54
CA LYS A 72 -12.29 2.29 -12.21
C LYS A 72 -11.09 3.23 -12.19
N ASN A 73 -10.30 3.20 -11.11
CA ASN A 73 -9.08 4.00 -10.97
C ASN A 73 -7.86 3.11 -10.71
N PHE A 74 -7.27 2.58 -11.79
CA PHE A 74 -6.12 1.69 -11.72
C PHE A 74 -4.88 2.25 -11.00
N GLY A 75 -4.84 3.56 -10.74
CA GLY A 75 -3.76 4.24 -10.03
C GLY A 75 -3.77 4.08 -8.51
N ARG A 76 -4.74 3.35 -7.94
CA ARG A 76 -4.81 3.06 -6.50
C ARG A 76 -5.23 1.63 -6.17
N LEU A 77 -4.99 1.25 -4.92
CA LEU A 77 -5.47 0.02 -4.31
C LEU A 77 -5.69 0.24 -2.81
N TRP A 78 -6.47 -0.64 -2.19
CA TRP A 78 -6.73 -0.62 -0.75
C TRP A 78 -6.29 -1.90 -0.09
N VAL A 79 -5.74 -1.77 1.11
CA VAL A 79 -5.43 -2.88 2.00
C VAL A 79 -6.37 -2.79 3.19
N HIS A 80 -7.17 -3.83 3.40
CA HIS A 80 -8.18 -3.89 4.45
C HIS A 80 -7.68 -4.75 5.61
N PHE A 81 -7.77 -4.26 6.84
CA PHE A 81 -7.35 -4.94 8.07
C PHE A 81 -8.58 -5.55 8.78
N ARG A 82 -8.36 -6.49 9.73
CA ARG A 82 -9.44 -7.23 10.42
C ARG A 82 -10.02 -6.54 11.66
N HIS A 83 -9.46 -5.41 12.09
CA HIS A 83 -9.81 -4.75 13.36
C HIS A 83 -11.20 -4.12 13.39
#